data_AF-A0A0A5GAV0-F1
#
_entry.id   AF-A0A0A5GAV0-F1
#
_cell.length_a   1.000
_cell.length_b   1.000
_cell.length_c   1.000
_cell.angle_alpha   90.00
_cell.angle_beta   90.00
_cell.angle_gamma   90.00
#
_symmetry.space_group_name_H-M   'P 1'
#
loop_
_entity.id
_entity.type
_entity.pdbx_description
1 polymer ?
#
loop_
_entity_poly.entity_id
_entity_poly.type
_entity_poly.pdbx_seq_one_letter_code
_entity_poly.pdbx_strand_id
1 'polypeptide(L)'
;MNSKDFLIGSLIGGIVGASVALLFAPKSGKEMRDDLNEGATQVRDRAMEWKDMAYDKGNEFSEKAKQTTADWSKNVSDKSQQLSDKVKSTVDGIKYKQEEWEEVAEDVAEEVAEAIEEAAEELHRQQEVASNTQV
;
A
#
# COMPACT_ATOMS: atom_id res chain seq x y z
N MET A 1 17.84 -0.61 14.07
CA MET A 1 16.94 -0.04 13.05
C MET A 1 15.74 0.51 13.80
N ASN A 2 15.60 1.83 13.87
CA ASN A 2 14.53 2.45 14.62
C ASN A 2 13.23 2.29 13.85
N SER A 3 12.15 1.89 14.53
CA SER A 3 10.83 1.77 13.90
C SER A 3 10.32 3.10 13.36
N LYS A 4 10.78 4.24 13.91
CA LYS A 4 10.44 5.59 13.44
C LYS A 4 10.97 5.84 12.02
N ASP A 5 12.26 5.61 11.79
CA ASP A 5 12.91 5.76 10.47
C ASP A 5 12.23 4.89 9.39
N PHE A 6 11.79 3.68 9.75
CA PHE A 6 11.06 2.80 8.83
C PHE A 6 9.65 3.31 8.49
N LEU A 7 8.94 3.91 9.46
CA LEU A 7 7.62 4.49 9.24
C LEU A 7 7.70 5.74 8.37
N ILE A 8 8.67 6.63 8.65
CA ILE A 8 8.96 7.83 7.84
C ILE A 8 9.27 7.41 6.40
N GLY A 9 10.22 6.49 6.21
CA GLY A 9 10.57 5.99 4.87
C GLY A 9 9.42 5.29 4.13
N SER A 10 8.57 4.54 4.86
CA SER A 10 7.39 3.90 4.27
C SER A 10 6.32 4.90 3.87
N LEU A 11 6.16 6.00 4.62
CA LEU A 11 5.18 7.03 4.33
C LEU A 11 5.62 7.88 3.12
N ILE A 12 6.88 8.33 3.10
CA ILE A 12 7.46 9.07 1.96
C ILE A 12 7.41 8.20 0.70
N GLY A 13 7.88 6.96 0.79
CA GLY A 13 7.82 6.00 -0.31
C GLY A 13 6.39 5.70 -0.76
N GLY A 14 5.43 5.69 0.18
CA GLY A 14 4.01 5.53 -0.09
C GLY A 14 3.41 6.72 -0.87
N ILE A 15 3.71 7.96 -0.47
CA ILE A 15 3.21 9.17 -1.13
C ILE A 15 3.80 9.31 -2.52
N VAL A 16 5.12 9.15 -2.66
CA VAL A 16 5.79 9.21 -3.97
C VAL A 16 5.29 8.09 -4.87
N GLY A 17 5.20 6.86 -4.35
CA GLY A 17 4.69 5.71 -5.09
C GLY A 17 3.23 5.88 -5.53
N ALA A 18 2.37 6.41 -4.66
CA ALA A 18 0.98 6.72 -4.99
C ALA A 18 0.87 7.83 -6.03
N SER A 19 1.68 8.90 -5.91
CA SER A 19 1.69 10.01 -6.86
C SER A 19 2.15 9.56 -8.24
N VAL A 20 3.21 8.75 -8.30
CA VAL A 20 3.67 8.12 -9.55
C VAL A 20 2.60 7.17 -10.08
N ALA A 21 1.96 6.35 -9.25
CA ALA A 21 0.88 5.47 -9.68
C ALA A 21 -0.34 6.26 -10.22
N LEU A 22 -0.67 7.40 -9.63
CA LEU A 22 -1.73 8.30 -10.11
C LEU A 22 -1.35 8.99 -11.43
N LEU A 23 -0.09 9.40 -11.58
CA LEU A 23 0.42 9.98 -12.84
C LEU A 23 0.53 8.94 -13.96
N PHE A 24 0.88 7.70 -13.61
CA PHE A 24 1.06 6.60 -14.55
C PHE A 24 -0.25 5.84 -14.83
N ALA A 25 -1.31 6.06 -14.04
CA ALA A 25 -2.65 5.54 -14.30
C ALA A 25 -3.23 6.22 -15.56
N PRO A 26 -3.37 5.52 -16.69
CA PRO A 26 -3.56 6.14 -18.00
C PRO A 26 -5.00 6.62 -18.28
N LYS A 27 -5.79 7.01 -17.27
CA LYS A 27 -7.21 7.38 -17.44
C LYS A 27 -7.60 8.70 -16.78
N SER A 28 -8.42 9.47 -17.49
CA SER A 28 -9.00 10.72 -17.01
C SER A 28 -9.99 10.47 -15.86
N GLY A 29 -10.02 11.32 -14.83
CA GLY A 29 -10.86 11.11 -13.64
C GLY A 29 -12.37 11.02 -13.88
N LYS A 30 -12.87 11.41 -15.07
CA LYS A 30 -14.26 11.25 -15.48
C LYS A 30 -14.53 9.83 -16.00
N GLU A 31 -13.67 9.34 -16.90
CA GLU A 31 -13.71 7.95 -17.37
C GLU A 31 -13.41 6.99 -16.21
N MET A 32 -12.52 7.37 -15.28
CA MET A 32 -12.21 6.58 -14.09
C MET A 32 -13.44 6.42 -13.18
N ARG A 33 -14.35 7.40 -13.12
CA ARG A 33 -15.61 7.29 -12.37
C ARG A 33 -16.64 6.41 -13.08
N ASP A 34 -16.78 6.57 -14.40
CA ASP A 34 -17.68 5.74 -15.20
C ASP A 34 -17.20 4.28 -15.22
N ASP A 35 -15.90 4.04 -15.48
CA ASP A 35 -15.26 2.72 -15.42
C ASP A 35 -15.23 2.14 -14.02
N LEU A 36 -15.13 2.96 -12.96
CA LEU A 36 -15.22 2.47 -11.58
C LEU A 36 -16.66 2.08 -11.24
N ASN A 37 -17.69 2.80 -11.72
CA ASN A 37 -19.08 2.38 -11.51
C ASN A 37 -19.39 1.08 -12.24
N GLU A 38 -18.95 0.98 -13.49
CA GLU A 38 -19.20 -0.19 -14.34
C GLU A 38 -18.32 -1.39 -13.91
N GLY A 39 -17.07 -1.11 -13.58
CA GLY A 39 -16.12 -2.05 -12.99
C GLY A 39 -16.52 -2.49 -11.58
N ALA A 40 -17.05 -1.60 -10.72
CA ALA A 40 -17.56 -1.97 -9.40
C ALA A 40 -18.80 -2.85 -9.50
N THR A 41 -19.67 -2.59 -10.48
CA THR A 41 -20.83 -3.45 -10.75
C THR A 41 -20.37 -4.83 -11.22
N GLN A 42 -19.43 -4.90 -12.18
CA GLN A 42 -18.84 -6.17 -12.63
C GLN A 42 -18.07 -6.90 -11.52
N VAL A 43 -17.29 -6.18 -10.71
CA VAL A 43 -16.55 -6.74 -9.57
C VAL A 43 -17.52 -7.25 -8.53
N ARG A 44 -18.62 -6.53 -8.26
CA ARG A 44 -19.68 -6.99 -7.35
C ARG A 44 -20.32 -8.27 -7.89
N ASP A 45 -20.66 -8.34 -9.17
CA ASP A 45 -21.27 -9.53 -9.76
C ASP A 45 -20.29 -10.71 -9.75
N ARG A 46 -19.03 -10.48 -10.14
CA ARG A 46 -17.97 -11.50 -10.04
C ARG A 46 -17.65 -11.89 -8.60
N ALA A 47 -17.76 -10.96 -7.66
CA ALA A 47 -17.59 -11.22 -6.23
C ALA A 47 -18.77 -11.98 -5.65
N MET A 48 -19.99 -11.77 -6.14
CA MET A 48 -21.15 -12.58 -5.78
C MET A 48 -21.01 -14.00 -6.36
N GLU A 49 -20.61 -14.15 -7.62
CA GLU A 49 -20.30 -15.46 -8.21
C GLU A 49 -19.14 -16.15 -7.48
N TRP A 50 -18.08 -15.42 -7.13
CA TRP A 50 -16.98 -15.95 -6.33
C TRP A 50 -17.40 -16.27 -4.92
N LYS A 51 -18.27 -15.48 -4.29
CA LYS A 51 -18.84 -15.77 -2.98
C LYS A 51 -19.61 -17.06 -3.04
N ASP A 52 -20.47 -17.26 -4.03
CA ASP A 52 -21.26 -18.47 -4.18
C ASP A 52 -20.36 -19.67 -4.49
N MET A 53 -19.41 -19.53 -5.42
CA MET A 53 -18.44 -20.58 -5.74
C MET A 53 -17.50 -20.90 -4.57
N ALA A 54 -17.08 -19.91 -3.78
CA ALA A 54 -16.26 -20.08 -2.59
C ALA A 54 -17.08 -20.55 -1.39
N TYR A 55 -18.39 -20.34 -1.36
CA TYR A 55 -19.27 -20.91 -0.35
C TYR A 55 -19.47 -22.40 -0.62
N ASP A 56 -19.76 -22.76 -1.88
CA ASP A 56 -19.95 -24.15 -2.30
C ASP A 56 -18.63 -24.93 -2.25
N LYS A 57 -17.56 -24.42 -2.89
CA LYS A 57 -16.22 -25.03 -2.79
C LYS A 57 -15.62 -24.89 -1.41
N GLY A 58 -15.96 -23.85 -0.65
CA GLY A 58 -15.47 -23.65 0.71
C GLY A 58 -16.09 -24.63 1.68
N ASN A 59 -17.34 -25.06 1.50
CA ASN A 59 -17.91 -26.15 2.26
C ASN A 59 -17.22 -27.48 1.94
N GLU A 60 -17.04 -27.82 0.66
CA GLU A 60 -16.30 -29.03 0.26
C GLU A 60 -14.82 -29.00 0.69
N PHE A 61 -14.18 -27.84 0.57
CA PHE A 61 -12.79 -27.63 0.97
C PHE A 61 -12.67 -27.58 2.49
N SER A 62 -13.63 -27.06 3.24
CA SER A 62 -13.66 -27.09 4.71
C SER A 62 -13.77 -28.51 5.23
N GLU A 63 -14.57 -29.37 4.58
CA GLU A 63 -14.61 -30.80 4.91
C GLU A 63 -13.28 -31.52 4.58
N LYS A 64 -12.71 -31.27 3.39
CA LYS A 64 -11.39 -31.84 3.01
C LYS A 64 -10.22 -31.27 3.81
N ALA A 65 -10.26 -30.00 4.16
CA ALA A 65 -9.27 -29.30 4.94
C ALA A 65 -9.39 -29.70 6.41
N LYS A 66 -10.57 -29.91 6.99
CA LYS A 66 -10.65 -30.49 8.34
C LYS A 66 -9.93 -31.84 8.43
N GLN A 67 -9.95 -32.63 7.36
CA GLN A 67 -9.27 -33.93 7.29
C GLN A 67 -7.76 -33.82 6.98
N THR A 68 -7.33 -32.80 6.22
CA THR A 68 -5.92 -32.60 5.78
C THR A 68 -5.13 -31.63 6.69
N THR A 69 -5.80 -30.70 7.35
CA THR A 69 -5.23 -29.65 8.21
C THR A 69 -4.79 -30.19 9.56
N ALA A 70 -5.32 -31.31 10.02
CA ALA A 70 -4.86 -31.97 11.25
C ALA A 70 -3.34 -32.27 11.21
N ASP A 71 -2.79 -32.58 10.03
CA ASP A 71 -1.37 -32.88 9.84
C ASP A 71 -0.52 -31.65 9.47
N TRP A 72 -1.10 -30.63 8.81
CA TRP A 72 -0.36 -29.43 8.37
C TRP A 72 -0.31 -28.31 9.42
N SER A 73 -1.32 -28.24 10.31
CA SER A 73 -1.47 -27.19 11.32
C SER A 73 -0.32 -27.14 12.33
N LYS A 74 0.36 -28.26 12.59
CA LYS A 74 1.40 -28.34 13.62
C LYS A 74 2.72 -27.66 13.22
N ASN A 75 2.98 -27.46 11.93
CA ASN A 75 4.23 -26.86 11.43
C ASN A 75 4.08 -25.41 10.91
N VAL A 76 2.89 -25.02 10.47
CA VAL A 76 2.61 -23.66 9.95
C VAL A 76 2.15 -22.68 11.04
N SER A 77 1.51 -23.17 12.10
CA SER A 77 1.04 -22.34 13.22
C SER A 77 2.19 -21.57 13.88
N ASP A 78 3.33 -22.23 14.11
CA ASP A 78 4.45 -21.63 14.85
C ASP A 78 5.10 -20.44 14.12
N LYS A 79 5.17 -20.45 12.79
CA LYS A 79 5.67 -19.32 11.98
C LYS A 79 4.63 -18.22 11.75
N SER A 80 3.35 -18.59 11.62
CA SER A 80 2.28 -17.61 11.40
C SER A 80 1.89 -16.86 12.68
N GLN A 81 1.98 -17.50 13.85
CA GLN A 81 1.76 -16.82 15.13
C GLN A 81 2.80 -15.73 15.36
N GLN A 82 4.09 -16.00 15.12
CA GLN A 82 5.14 -14.99 15.27
C GLN A 82 4.97 -13.79 14.33
N LEU A 83 4.51 -14.01 13.10
CA LEU A 83 4.24 -12.94 12.15
C LEU A 83 2.99 -12.14 12.55
N SER A 84 1.91 -12.83 12.93
CA SER A 84 0.67 -12.20 13.37
C SER A 84 0.87 -11.38 14.64
N ASP A 85 1.63 -11.89 15.61
CA ASP A 85 1.88 -11.21 16.87
C ASP A 85 2.76 -9.96 16.66
N LYS A 86 3.73 -10.04 15.73
CA LYS A 86 4.56 -8.89 15.37
C LYS A 86 3.74 -7.81 14.65
N VAL A 87 2.87 -8.20 13.72
CA VAL A 87 1.97 -7.28 13.00
C VAL A 87 0.95 -6.64 13.94
N LYS A 88 0.31 -7.43 14.82
CA LYS A 88 -0.64 -6.89 15.81
C LYS A 88 0.05 -5.94 16.79
N SER A 89 1.23 -6.29 17.29
CA SER A 89 1.99 -5.42 18.19
C SER A 89 2.41 -4.11 17.52
N THR A 90 2.74 -4.12 16.22
CA THR A 90 3.00 -2.90 15.44
C THR A 90 1.73 -2.07 15.25
N VAL A 91 0.60 -2.70 14.91
CA VAL A 91 -0.69 -2.00 14.69
C VAL A 91 -1.25 -1.42 16.00
N ASP A 92 -1.13 -2.13 17.12
CA ASP A 92 -1.56 -1.63 18.41
C ASP A 92 -0.61 -0.55 18.94
N GLY A 93 0.70 -0.68 18.71
CA GLY A 93 1.68 0.38 19.02
C GLY A 93 1.43 1.69 18.26
N ILE A 94 0.89 1.60 17.04
CA ILE A 94 0.48 2.74 16.21
C ILE A 94 -0.75 3.47 16.79
N LYS A 95 -1.66 2.77 17.46
CA LYS A 95 -2.88 3.36 18.05
C LYS A 95 -2.64 4.15 19.34
N TYR A 96 -1.59 3.83 20.08
CA TYR A 96 -1.29 4.47 21.38
C TYR A 96 -0.47 5.77 21.27
N LYS A 97 -0.09 6.18 20.06
CA LYS A 97 0.91 7.22 19.81
C LYS A 97 0.41 8.30 18.85
N GLN A 98 -0.81 8.77 19.08
CA GLN A 98 -1.46 9.81 18.26
C GLN A 98 -0.65 11.12 18.25
N GLU A 99 0.04 11.46 19.35
CA GLU A 99 0.95 12.62 19.43
C GLU A 99 2.26 12.43 18.63
N GLU A 100 2.79 11.20 18.53
CA GLU A 100 3.98 10.93 17.69
C GLU A 100 3.64 10.92 16.20
N TRP A 101 2.38 10.71 15.81
CA TRP A 101 1.97 10.81 14.42
C TRP A 101 1.96 12.25 13.90
N GLU A 102 1.76 13.23 14.78
CA GLU A 102 1.86 14.65 14.42
C GLU A 102 3.32 15.03 14.16
N GLU A 103 4.23 14.65 15.06
CA GLU A 103 5.69 14.83 14.90
C GLU A 103 6.21 14.10 13.64
N VAL A 104 5.83 12.84 13.44
CA VAL A 104 6.23 12.07 12.25
C VAL A 104 5.63 12.65 10.96
N ALA A 105 4.42 13.21 11.01
CA ALA A 105 3.81 13.85 9.85
C ALA A 105 4.50 15.17 9.51
N GLU A 106 4.93 15.94 10.51
CA GLU A 106 5.69 17.18 10.32
C GLU A 106 7.08 16.88 9.74
N ASP A 107 7.83 15.93 10.31
CA ASP A 107 9.13 15.48 9.79
C ASP A 107 9.03 14.98 8.34
N VAL A 108 8.00 14.18 8.03
CA VAL A 108 7.76 13.67 6.66
C VAL A 108 7.40 14.79 5.71
N ALA A 109 6.63 15.79 6.15
CA ALA A 109 6.28 16.93 5.32
C ALA A 109 7.51 17.78 4.99
N GLU A 110 8.42 18.00 5.95
CA GLU A 110 9.68 18.71 5.76
C GLU A 110 10.61 17.95 4.81
N GLU A 111 10.82 16.65 5.02
CA GLU A 111 11.70 15.82 4.16
C GLU A 111 11.17 15.72 2.72
N VAL A 112 9.84 15.63 2.54
CA VAL A 112 9.21 15.66 1.21
C VAL A 112 9.36 17.04 0.56
N ALA A 113 9.18 18.13 1.32
CA ALA A 113 9.31 19.48 0.80
C ALA A 113 10.74 19.78 0.34
N GLU A 114 11.74 19.43 1.14
CA GLU A 114 13.17 19.60 0.82
C GLU A 114 13.55 18.78 -0.43
N ALA A 115 13.14 17.50 -0.50
CA ALA A 115 13.41 16.66 -1.66
C ALA A 115 12.75 17.18 -2.95
N ILE A 116 11.57 17.81 -2.85
CA ILE A 116 10.89 18.44 -3.99
C ILE A 116 11.60 19.73 -4.40
N GLU A 117 12.02 20.55 -3.45
CA GLU A 117 12.73 21.81 -3.71
C GLU A 117 14.10 21.54 -4.35
N GLU A 118 14.88 20.60 -3.81
CA GLU A 118 16.14 20.16 -4.39
C GLU A 118 15.96 19.60 -5.82
N ALA A 119 14.93 18.75 -6.02
CA ALA A 119 14.62 18.24 -7.35
C ALA A 119 14.19 19.35 -8.32
N ALA A 120 13.44 20.35 -7.86
CA ALA A 120 13.01 21.49 -8.67
C ALA A 120 14.19 22.41 -9.04
N GLU A 121 15.09 22.70 -8.10
CA GLU A 121 16.29 23.50 -8.35
C GLU A 121 17.25 22.80 -9.32
N GLU A 122 17.44 21.48 -9.18
CA GLU A 122 18.28 20.69 -10.08
C GLU A 122 17.69 20.63 -11.49
N LEU A 123 16.36 20.50 -11.62
CA LEU A 123 15.68 20.59 -12.92
C LEU A 123 15.85 21.98 -13.56
N HIS A 124 15.74 23.05 -12.78
CA HIS A 124 15.96 24.42 -13.28
C HIS A 124 17.40 24.64 -13.78
N ARG A 125 18.40 24.11 -13.05
CA ARG A 125 19.81 24.14 -13.51
C ARG A 125 20.02 23.35 -14.80
N GLN A 126 19.42 22.17 -14.93
CA GLN A 126 19.53 21.37 -16.16
C GLN A 126 18.84 22.05 -17.35
N GLN A 127 17.72 22.75 -17.14
CA GLN A 127 16.99 23.47 -18.18
C GLN A 127 17.75 24.74 -18.66
N GLU A 128 18.44 25.44 -17.76
CA GLU A 128 19.28 26.60 -18.10
C GLU A 128 20.52 26.17 -18.92
N VAL A 129 21.19 25.08 -18.52
CA VAL A 129 22.36 24.52 -19.23
C VAL A 129 21.99 23.94 -20.60
N ALA A 130 20.81 23.31 -20.73
CA ALA A 130 20.29 22.81 -22.01
C ALA A 130 19.96 23.95 -23.00
N SER A 131 19.48 25.10 -22.52
CA SER A 131 19.18 26.25 -23.38
C SER A 131 20.42 26.92 -23.96
N ASN A 132 21.54 26.90 -23.22
CA ASN A 132 22.78 27.56 -23.62
C ASN A 132 23.72 26.70 -24.48
N THR A 133 23.38 25.42 -24.70
CA THR A 133 24.16 24.48 -25.53
C THR A 133 23.62 24.39 -26.96
N GLN A 134 22.49 25.04 -27.28
CA GLN A 134 21.85 24.99 -28.61
C GLN A 134 22.11 26.24 -29.48
N VAL A 135 23.15 27.03 -29.19
CA VAL A 135 23.60 28.16 -30.02
C VAL A 135 25.00 27.92 -30.56
#